data_AF-A0A317HSJ9-F1
#
_entry.id   AF-A0A317HSJ9-F1
#
_cell.length_a   1.000
_cell.length_b   1.000
_cell.length_c   1.000
_cell.angle_alpha   90.00
_cell.angle_beta   90.00
_cell.angle_gamma   90.00
#
_symmetry.space_group_name_H-M   'P 1'
#
loop_
_entity.id
_entity.type
_entity.pdbx_description
1 polymer ?
#
loop_
_entity_poly.entity_id
_entity_poly.type
_entity_poly.pdbx_seq_one_letter_code
_entity_poly.pdbx_strand_id
1 'polypeptide(L)'
;MRRTQWLFAAAVVLFIVAACNRAKPAESQLRPTATIKDIMDSMVDPSADFLWDSVATIVSAAGTEERRPRTDEEWKNVHRRAIELLEATNLLLLEGRHVAKSGEKSENPEVELQPEQIEKLINADRVAWVNFAHGLHDAAMPALKATEVRDAEALLDAGEKIDTACENCHLKYWYPPNEQAEKAKQGAGSPRKS
;
A
#
# COMPACT_ATOMS: atom_id res chain seq x y z
N MET A 1 -56.17 -10.39 -26.99
CA MET A 1 -55.06 -11.34 -26.75
C MET A 1 -53.88 -11.14 -27.72
N ARG A 2 -54.08 -10.97 -29.03
CA ARG A 2 -52.97 -10.73 -29.98
C ARG A 2 -52.20 -9.40 -29.77
N ARG A 3 -52.86 -8.31 -29.38
CA ARG A 3 -52.19 -7.00 -29.18
C ARG A 3 -51.30 -6.93 -27.93
N THR A 4 -51.61 -7.67 -26.88
CA THR A 4 -50.79 -7.75 -25.65
C THR A 4 -49.55 -8.60 -25.84
N GLN A 5 -49.60 -9.65 -26.68
CA GLN A 5 -48.42 -10.46 -27.04
C GLN A 5 -47.35 -9.67 -27.79
N TRP A 6 -47.74 -8.67 -28.60
CA TRP A 6 -46.79 -7.82 -29.34
C TRP A 6 -46.10 -6.79 -28.44
N LEU A 7 -46.79 -6.30 -27.41
CA LEU A 7 -46.21 -5.39 -26.41
C LEU A 7 -45.21 -6.10 -25.48
N PHE A 8 -45.49 -7.37 -25.12
CA PHE A 8 -44.53 -8.18 -24.36
C PHE A 8 -43.28 -8.56 -25.17
N ALA A 9 -43.43 -8.86 -26.47
CA ALA A 9 -42.29 -9.16 -27.34
C ALA A 9 -41.38 -7.92 -27.55
N ALA A 10 -41.96 -6.73 -27.69
CA ALA A 10 -41.20 -5.48 -27.83
C ALA A 10 -40.43 -5.12 -26.54
N ALA A 11 -41.03 -5.36 -25.36
CA ALA A 11 -40.37 -5.11 -24.07
C ALA A 11 -39.18 -6.06 -23.80
N VAL A 12 -39.28 -7.33 -24.20
CA VAL A 12 -38.19 -8.31 -24.05
C VAL A 12 -37.00 -7.98 -24.96
N VAL A 13 -37.25 -7.51 -26.18
CA VAL A 13 -36.19 -7.07 -27.09
C VAL A 13 -35.47 -5.83 -26.57
N LEU A 14 -36.18 -4.87 -25.95
CA LEU A 14 -35.57 -3.68 -25.37
C LEU A 14 -34.64 -3.98 -24.18
N PHE A 15 -34.95 -5.02 -23.40
CA PHE A 15 -34.10 -5.45 -22.27
C PHE A 15 -32.82 -6.18 -22.70
N ILE A 16 -32.80 -6.81 -23.88
CA ILE A 16 -31.61 -7.54 -24.37
C ILE A 16 -30.53 -6.57 -24.91
N VAL A 17 -30.92 -5.41 -25.46
CA VAL A 17 -29.96 -4.45 -26.04
C VAL A 17 -29.21 -3.66 -24.96
N ALA A 18 -29.79 -3.49 -23.77
CA ALA A 18 -29.12 -2.79 -22.65
C ALA A 18 -28.00 -3.62 -22.00
N ALA A 19 -27.96 -4.94 -22.20
CA ALA A 19 -26.96 -5.82 -21.58
C ALA A 19 -25.61 -5.85 -22.31
N CYS A 20 -25.52 -5.31 -23.53
CA CYS A 20 -24.29 -5.36 -24.34
C CYS A 20 -23.38 -4.12 -24.21
N ASN A 21 -23.77 -3.09 -23.45
CA ASN A 21 -22.92 -1.90 -23.28
C ASN A 21 -21.99 -2.01 -22.06
N ARG A 22 -21.25 -3.13 -21.92
CA ARG A 22 -20.04 -3.12 -21.10
C ARG A 22 -19.01 -2.28 -21.84
N ALA A 23 -18.86 -1.02 -21.43
CA ALA A 23 -17.76 -0.18 -21.89
C ALA A 23 -16.45 -0.97 -21.74
N LYS A 24 -15.71 -1.11 -22.84
CA LYS A 24 -14.34 -1.67 -22.80
C LYS A 24 -13.56 -0.81 -21.79
N PRO A 25 -12.85 -1.40 -20.81
CA PRO A 25 -12.01 -0.63 -19.90
C PRO A 25 -11.11 0.29 -20.74
N ALA A 26 -11.10 1.58 -20.40
CA ALA A 26 -10.23 2.52 -21.09
C ALA A 26 -8.79 2.04 -20.90
N GLU A 27 -8.07 1.82 -22.00
CA GLU A 27 -6.67 1.43 -21.94
C GLU A 27 -5.89 2.56 -21.22
N SER A 28 -5.15 2.20 -20.18
CA SER A 28 -4.37 3.15 -19.39
C SER A 28 -3.40 3.93 -20.30
N GLN A 29 -3.45 5.27 -20.22
CA GLN A 29 -2.50 6.14 -20.93
C GLN A 29 -1.11 6.14 -20.28
N LEU A 30 -0.96 5.51 -19.11
CA LEU A 30 0.26 5.48 -18.34
C LEU A 30 1.20 4.38 -18.87
N ARG A 31 2.51 4.63 -18.77
CA ARG A 31 3.56 3.72 -19.25
C ARG A 31 4.36 3.19 -18.06
N PRO A 32 3.89 2.15 -17.36
CA PRO A 32 4.65 1.56 -16.26
C PRO A 32 5.98 1.01 -16.79
N THR A 33 7.07 1.33 -16.10
CA THR A 33 8.43 0.84 -16.41
C THR A 33 8.94 -0.09 -15.30
N ALA A 34 8.82 0.37 -14.05
CA ALA A 34 9.18 -0.39 -12.86
C ALA A 34 8.11 -1.45 -12.50
N THR A 35 8.50 -2.51 -11.81
CA THR A 35 7.60 -3.49 -11.18
C THR A 35 7.12 -2.97 -9.81
N ILE A 36 6.21 -3.68 -9.15
CA ILE A 36 5.86 -3.37 -7.74
C ILE A 36 7.09 -3.52 -6.86
N LYS A 37 7.87 -4.60 -7.01
CA LYS A 37 9.11 -4.81 -6.26
C LYS A 37 10.09 -3.64 -6.47
N ASP A 38 10.30 -3.21 -7.71
CA ASP A 38 11.20 -2.06 -7.97
C ASP A 38 10.70 -0.78 -7.26
N ILE A 39 9.39 -0.52 -7.20
CA ILE A 39 8.83 0.64 -6.48
C ILE A 39 8.99 0.49 -4.96
N MET A 40 8.79 -0.71 -4.42
CA MET A 40 9.02 -0.98 -3.00
C MET A 40 10.49 -0.71 -2.63
N ASP A 41 11.42 -1.37 -3.34
CA ASP A 41 12.86 -1.30 -3.06
C ASP A 41 13.45 0.11 -3.27
N SER A 42 12.95 0.87 -4.26
CA SER A 42 13.59 2.13 -4.67
C SER A 42 12.93 3.39 -4.13
N MET A 43 11.67 3.31 -3.68
CA MET A 43 10.90 4.49 -3.26
C MET A 43 10.23 4.29 -1.91
N VAL A 44 9.47 3.21 -1.73
CA VAL A 44 8.67 3.01 -0.50
C VAL A 44 9.58 2.76 0.70
N ASP A 45 10.38 1.70 0.63
CA ASP A 45 11.25 1.25 1.72
C ASP A 45 12.26 2.35 2.12
N PRO A 46 13.08 2.91 1.21
CA PRO A 46 14.05 3.94 1.59
C PRO A 46 13.40 5.24 2.07
N SER A 47 12.17 5.54 1.65
CA SER A 47 11.47 6.72 2.16
C SER A 47 10.94 6.49 3.57
N ALA A 48 10.34 5.32 3.85
CA ALA A 48 9.89 4.95 5.17
C ALA A 48 11.06 4.88 6.17
N ASP A 49 12.15 4.20 5.79
CA ASP A 49 13.40 4.14 6.57
C ASP A 49 13.92 5.54 6.91
N PHE A 50 13.94 6.44 5.93
CA PHE A 50 14.39 7.81 6.18
C PHE A 50 13.49 8.54 7.20
N LEU A 51 12.17 8.34 7.15
CA LEU A 51 11.25 8.95 8.12
C LEU A 51 11.50 8.40 9.53
N TRP A 52 11.65 7.08 9.68
CA TRP A 52 11.93 6.45 10.97
C TRP A 52 13.29 6.85 11.53
N ASP A 53 14.33 6.87 10.69
CA ASP A 53 15.69 7.27 11.11
C ASP A 53 15.81 8.76 11.46
N SER A 54 14.88 9.58 10.99
CA SER A 54 14.88 11.02 11.25
C SER A 54 14.52 11.38 12.69
N VAL A 55 13.81 10.51 13.42
CA VAL A 55 13.33 10.77 14.78
C VAL A 55 13.49 9.55 15.69
N ALA A 56 14.07 9.75 16.87
CA ALA A 56 14.19 8.69 17.87
C ALA A 56 14.40 9.25 19.28
N THR A 57 13.88 8.54 20.27
CA THR A 57 14.21 8.75 21.69
C THR A 57 14.90 7.50 22.22
N ILE A 58 16.20 7.60 22.48
CA ILE A 58 17.03 6.47 22.91
C ILE A 58 17.36 6.64 24.38
N VAL A 59 16.86 5.74 25.22
CA VAL A 59 17.18 5.71 26.66
C VAL A 59 18.26 4.66 26.90
N SER A 60 19.39 5.08 27.45
CA SER A 60 20.53 4.21 27.75
C SER A 60 21.10 4.48 29.15
N ALA A 61 22.05 3.65 29.59
CA ALA A 61 22.79 3.88 30.83
C ALA A 61 23.58 5.21 30.82
N ALA A 62 23.89 5.75 29.63
CA ALA A 62 24.58 7.04 29.46
C ALA A 62 23.62 8.25 29.51
N GLY A 63 22.31 8.03 29.56
CA GLY A 63 21.29 9.08 29.49
C GLY A 63 20.31 8.90 28.34
N THR A 64 19.51 9.93 28.09
CA THR A 64 18.53 9.98 26.97
C THR A 64 19.09 10.79 25.81
N GLU A 65 19.11 10.21 24.61
CA GLU A 65 19.43 10.89 23.35
C GLU A 65 18.14 11.10 22.55
N GLU A 66 17.88 12.36 22.17
CA GLU A 66 16.81 12.71 21.22
C GLU A 66 17.41 13.01 19.84
N ARG A 67 17.03 12.19 18.86
CA ARG A 67 17.29 12.41 17.43
C ARG A 67 16.08 13.08 16.81
N ARG A 68 16.33 14.19 16.12
CA ARG A 68 15.34 14.92 15.33
C ARG A 68 16.00 15.87 14.34
N PRO A 69 15.33 16.29 13.26
CA PRO A 69 15.81 17.33 12.37
C PRO A 69 15.95 18.68 13.11
N ARG A 70 17.06 19.38 12.90
CA ARG A 70 17.40 20.66 13.56
C ARG A 70 17.52 21.81 12.57
N THR A 71 17.94 21.53 11.33
CA THR A 71 18.14 22.54 10.30
C THR A 71 17.01 22.57 9.28
N ASP A 72 16.88 23.70 8.58
CA ASP A 72 15.96 23.83 7.46
C ASP A 72 16.18 22.77 6.38
N GLU A 73 17.44 22.41 6.11
CA GLU A 73 17.75 21.43 5.07
C GLU A 73 17.40 19.99 5.51
N GLU A 74 17.62 19.66 6.79
CA GLU A 74 17.18 18.37 7.34
C GLU A 74 15.66 18.25 7.25
N TRP A 75 14.91 19.27 7.70
CA TRP A 75 13.43 19.26 7.58
C TRP A 75 12.96 19.15 6.12
N LYS A 76 13.61 19.84 5.18
CA LYS A 76 13.31 19.70 3.74
C LYS A 76 13.57 18.28 3.24
N ASN A 77 14.62 17.61 3.71
CA ASN A 77 14.90 16.23 3.32
C ASN A 77 13.82 15.27 3.83
N VAL A 78 13.38 15.41 5.09
CA VAL A 78 12.26 14.61 5.62
C VAL A 78 10.99 14.86 4.81
N HIS A 79 10.66 16.13 4.54
CA HIS A 79 9.48 16.49 3.75
C HIS A 79 9.51 15.88 2.34
N ARG A 80 10.68 15.90 1.66
CA ARG A 80 10.84 15.27 0.34
C ARG A 80 10.55 13.77 0.39
N ARG A 81 11.03 13.07 1.42
CA ARG A 81 10.82 11.62 1.60
C ARG A 81 9.38 11.28 1.97
N ALA A 82 8.72 12.13 2.76
CA ALA A 82 7.29 11.98 3.04
C ALA A 82 6.44 12.07 1.75
N ILE A 83 6.74 13.04 0.87
CA ILE A 83 6.08 13.13 -0.45
C ILE A 83 6.35 11.90 -1.29
N GLU A 84 7.62 11.45 -1.35
CA GLU A 84 7.99 10.28 -2.14
C GLU A 84 7.25 9.02 -1.69
N LEU A 85 7.16 8.77 -0.38
CA LEU A 85 6.39 7.66 0.18
C LEU A 85 4.91 7.73 -0.23
N LEU A 86 4.29 8.90 -0.08
CA LEU A 86 2.89 9.14 -0.43
C LEU A 86 2.62 8.88 -1.91
N GLU A 87 3.42 9.47 -2.80
CA GLU A 87 3.22 9.31 -4.24
C GLU A 87 3.59 7.90 -4.73
N ALA A 88 4.53 7.23 -4.07
CA ALA A 88 4.85 5.84 -4.37
C ALA A 88 3.64 4.91 -4.17
N THR A 89 2.78 5.18 -3.17
CA THR A 89 1.54 4.40 -2.97
C THR A 89 0.61 4.47 -4.19
N ASN A 90 0.53 5.63 -4.85
CA ASN A 90 -0.25 5.78 -6.09
C ASN A 90 0.38 4.99 -7.24
N LEU A 91 1.71 4.93 -7.30
CA LEU A 91 2.44 4.18 -8.33
C LEU A 91 2.20 2.67 -8.22
N LEU A 92 1.96 2.13 -7.01
CA LEU A 92 1.59 0.73 -6.77
C LEU A 92 0.23 0.35 -7.37
N LEU A 93 -0.62 1.34 -7.67
CA LEU A 93 -1.98 1.11 -8.16
C LEU A 93 -2.09 1.10 -9.69
N LEU A 94 -1.02 1.45 -10.40
CA LEU A 94 -1.05 1.52 -11.86
C LEU A 94 -1.44 0.18 -12.49
N GLU A 95 -2.43 0.22 -13.37
CA GLU A 95 -2.85 -0.94 -14.15
C GLU A 95 -1.72 -1.43 -15.07
N GLY A 96 -1.63 -2.75 -15.25
CA GLY A 96 -0.61 -3.38 -16.10
C GLY A 96 0.78 -3.44 -15.47
N ARG A 97 0.96 -2.99 -14.23
CA ARG A 97 2.22 -3.17 -13.49
C ARG A 97 2.32 -4.59 -12.92
N HIS A 98 3.39 -5.30 -13.29
CA HIS A 98 3.72 -6.62 -12.75
C HIS A 98 4.35 -6.54 -11.36
N VAL A 99 4.24 -7.63 -10.59
CA VAL A 99 4.84 -7.69 -9.24
C VAL A 99 6.36 -7.65 -9.30
N ALA A 100 6.96 -8.44 -10.19
CA ALA A 100 8.40 -8.53 -10.40
C ALA A 100 8.71 -8.72 -11.90
N LYS A 101 10.00 -8.75 -12.28
CA LYS A 101 10.39 -8.98 -13.67
C LYS A 101 10.05 -10.41 -14.08
N SER A 102 9.87 -10.64 -15.38
CA SER A 102 9.57 -11.98 -15.90
C SER A 102 10.64 -12.98 -15.51
N GLY A 103 10.26 -14.04 -14.80
CA GLY A 103 11.16 -15.11 -14.34
C GLY A 103 11.93 -14.81 -13.05
N GLU A 104 11.75 -13.63 -12.47
CA GLU A 104 12.30 -13.28 -11.16
C GLU A 104 11.69 -14.16 -10.06
N LYS A 105 12.47 -14.41 -9.00
CA LYS A 105 12.10 -15.27 -7.88
C LYS A 105 12.24 -14.51 -6.57
N SER A 106 11.50 -14.94 -5.55
CA SER A 106 11.69 -14.40 -4.20
C SER A 106 13.14 -14.59 -3.76
N GLU A 107 13.67 -13.58 -3.08
CA GLU A 107 15.01 -13.59 -2.50
C GLU A 107 15.08 -14.54 -1.30
N ASN A 108 13.98 -14.70 -0.56
CA ASN A 108 13.85 -15.63 0.55
C ASN A 108 12.62 -16.54 0.42
N PRO A 109 12.67 -17.57 -0.44
CA PRO A 109 11.50 -18.40 -0.76
C PRO A 109 10.99 -19.27 0.40
N GLU A 110 11.70 -19.32 1.53
CA GLU A 110 11.27 -20.04 2.73
C GLU A 110 10.28 -19.24 3.57
N VAL A 111 10.33 -17.90 3.49
CA VAL A 111 9.49 -16.99 4.30
C VAL A 111 8.64 -16.05 3.43
N GLU A 112 8.80 -16.08 2.11
CA GLU A 112 8.09 -15.18 1.20
C GLU A 112 7.45 -15.94 0.03
N LEU A 113 6.32 -15.41 -0.43
CA LEU A 113 5.65 -15.93 -1.62
C LEU A 113 6.46 -15.62 -2.89
N GLN A 114 6.37 -16.50 -3.89
CA GLN A 114 6.93 -16.22 -5.21
C GLN A 114 6.17 -15.08 -5.89
N PRO A 115 6.83 -14.22 -6.70
CA PRO A 115 6.17 -13.09 -7.34
C PRO A 115 4.91 -13.45 -8.13
N GLU A 116 4.89 -14.59 -8.80
CA GLU A 116 3.71 -15.04 -9.54
C GLU A 116 2.51 -15.40 -8.62
N GLN A 117 2.79 -15.84 -7.40
CA GLN A 117 1.76 -16.10 -6.39
C GLN A 117 1.19 -14.78 -5.86
N ILE A 118 2.06 -13.80 -5.57
CA ILE A 118 1.67 -12.45 -5.14
C ILE A 118 0.81 -11.79 -6.22
N GLU A 119 1.24 -11.83 -7.48
CA GLU A 119 0.51 -11.24 -8.61
C GLU A 119 -0.88 -11.88 -8.77
N LYS A 120 -0.98 -13.19 -8.57
CA LYS A 120 -2.27 -13.89 -8.56
C LYS A 120 -3.18 -13.42 -7.41
N LEU A 121 -2.64 -13.23 -6.20
CA LEU A 121 -3.42 -12.73 -5.05
C LEU A 121 -3.91 -11.30 -5.28
N ILE A 122 -3.06 -10.43 -5.79
CA ILE A 122 -3.40 -9.04 -6.11
C ILE A 122 -4.49 -9.00 -7.20
N ASN A 123 -4.36 -9.78 -8.26
CA ASN A 123 -5.33 -9.82 -9.35
C ASN A 123 -6.66 -10.46 -8.95
N ALA A 124 -6.65 -11.37 -7.96
CA ALA A 124 -7.86 -11.98 -7.43
C ALA A 124 -8.73 -11.00 -6.60
N ASP A 125 -8.11 -10.01 -5.95
CA ASP A 125 -8.80 -8.99 -5.17
C ASP A 125 -8.10 -7.62 -5.28
N ARG A 126 -8.33 -6.95 -6.41
CA ARG A 126 -7.79 -5.61 -6.67
C ARG A 126 -8.38 -4.55 -5.74
N VAL A 127 -9.59 -4.74 -5.24
CA VAL A 127 -10.22 -3.79 -4.31
C VAL A 127 -9.49 -3.80 -2.97
N ALA A 128 -9.16 -4.99 -2.44
CA ALA A 128 -8.34 -5.10 -1.24
C ALA A 128 -6.96 -4.45 -1.44
N TRP A 129 -6.29 -4.72 -2.57
CA TRP A 129 -4.99 -4.11 -2.89
C TRP A 129 -5.04 -2.57 -2.86
N VAL A 130 -6.06 -1.99 -3.52
CA VAL A 130 -6.30 -0.54 -3.52
C VAL A 130 -6.48 -0.01 -2.10
N ASN A 131 -7.27 -0.71 -1.28
CA ASN A 131 -7.51 -0.30 0.11
C ASN A 131 -6.24 -0.34 0.97
N PHE A 132 -5.35 -1.32 0.78
CA PHE A 132 -4.08 -1.36 1.50
C PHE A 132 -3.14 -0.23 1.08
N ALA A 133 -3.03 0.06 -0.23
CA ALA A 133 -2.20 1.17 -0.71
C ALA A 133 -2.71 2.52 -0.21
N HIS A 134 -4.02 2.76 -0.26
CA HIS A 134 -4.62 3.96 0.31
C HIS A 134 -4.45 4.02 1.83
N GLY A 135 -4.53 2.87 2.51
CA GLY A 135 -4.26 2.78 3.94
C GLY A 135 -2.85 3.23 4.30
N LEU A 136 -1.84 2.83 3.53
CA LEU A 136 -0.46 3.30 3.68
C LEU A 136 -0.34 4.81 3.39
N HIS A 137 -0.97 5.29 2.32
CA HIS A 137 -1.03 6.72 2.02
C HIS A 137 -1.57 7.52 3.21
N ASP A 138 -2.74 7.14 3.71
CA ASP A 138 -3.40 7.83 4.83
C ASP A 138 -2.59 7.74 6.12
N ALA A 139 -1.90 6.62 6.36
CA ALA A 139 -1.00 6.44 7.50
C ALA A 139 0.26 7.33 7.41
N ALA A 140 0.75 7.61 6.21
CA ALA A 140 1.91 8.47 5.98
C ALA A 140 1.56 9.98 5.97
N MET A 141 0.28 10.35 5.76
CA MET A 141 -0.11 11.76 5.72
C MET A 141 0.24 12.59 6.96
N PRO A 142 0.10 12.07 8.20
CA PRO A 142 0.57 12.77 9.41
C PRO A 142 2.06 13.11 9.37
N ALA A 143 2.91 12.24 8.81
CA ALA A 143 4.35 12.51 8.69
C ALA A 143 4.60 13.74 7.79
N LEU A 144 3.94 13.84 6.64
CA LEU A 144 4.08 15.03 5.79
C LEU A 144 3.66 16.31 6.53
N LYS A 145 2.49 16.29 7.18
CA LYS A 145 2.00 17.44 7.97
C LYS A 145 2.97 17.84 9.08
N ALA A 146 3.55 16.85 9.78
CA ALA A 146 4.54 17.09 10.81
C ALA A 146 5.77 17.83 10.27
N THR A 147 6.20 17.54 9.05
CA THR A 147 7.33 18.26 8.41
C THR A 147 7.02 19.71 8.04
N GLU A 148 5.76 20.04 7.73
CA GLU A 148 5.34 21.41 7.38
C GLU A 148 5.42 22.36 8.60
N VAL A 149 5.13 21.83 9.79
CA VAL A 149 5.17 22.60 11.06
C VAL A 149 6.38 22.26 11.93
N ARG A 150 7.28 21.38 11.46
CA ARG A 150 8.50 20.94 12.16
C ARG A 150 8.25 20.28 13.51
N ASP A 151 7.24 19.42 13.56
CA ASP A 151 6.85 18.68 14.76
C ASP A 151 7.52 17.30 14.79
N ALA A 152 8.57 17.16 15.59
CA ALA A 152 9.32 15.90 15.69
C ALA A 152 8.55 14.80 16.43
N GLU A 153 7.67 15.17 17.36
CA GLU A 153 6.86 14.20 18.12
C GLU A 153 5.76 13.62 17.23
N ALA A 154 5.06 14.49 16.48
CA ALA A 154 4.06 14.03 15.52
C ALA A 154 4.67 13.17 14.40
N LEU A 155 5.93 13.43 14.02
CA LEU A 155 6.67 12.60 13.09
C LEU A 155 7.00 11.22 13.69
N LEU A 156 7.40 11.17 14.97
CA LEU A 156 7.65 9.92 15.69
C LEU A 156 6.36 9.07 15.78
N ASP A 157 5.25 9.68 16.18
CA ASP A 157 3.92 9.04 16.26
C ASP A 157 3.42 8.53 14.89
N ALA A 158 3.79 9.19 13.81
CA ALA A 158 3.43 8.74 12.46
C ALA A 158 4.15 7.44 12.09
N GLY A 159 5.36 7.21 12.64
CA GLY A 159 6.18 6.03 12.37
C GLY A 159 5.46 4.71 12.65
N GLU A 160 4.79 4.58 13.80
CA GLU A 160 4.05 3.36 14.18
C GLU A 160 2.86 3.09 13.24
N LYS A 161 2.19 4.15 12.78
CA LYS A 161 1.05 4.03 11.85
C LYS A 161 1.51 3.53 10.49
N ILE A 162 2.64 4.04 10.00
CA ILE A 162 3.26 3.61 8.75
C ILE A 162 3.67 2.13 8.86
N ASP A 163 4.39 1.76 9.92
CA ASP A 163 4.81 0.37 10.18
C ASP A 163 3.61 -0.59 10.19
N THR A 164 2.56 -0.24 10.94
CA THR A 164 1.33 -1.03 10.99
C THR A 164 0.68 -1.19 9.60
N ALA A 165 0.68 -0.14 8.77
CA ALA A 165 0.13 -0.20 7.43
C ALA A 165 0.97 -1.10 6.50
N CYS A 166 2.30 -0.99 6.57
CA CYS A 166 3.24 -1.86 5.86
C CYS A 166 3.00 -3.34 6.23
N GLU A 167 3.00 -3.64 7.53
CA GLU A 167 2.81 -4.99 8.05
C GLU A 167 1.48 -5.61 7.64
N ASN A 168 0.40 -4.84 7.71
CA ASN A 168 -0.93 -5.34 7.31
C ASN A 168 -0.99 -5.70 5.81
N CYS A 169 -0.30 -4.94 4.95
CA CYS A 169 -0.20 -5.26 3.53
C CYS A 169 0.69 -6.49 3.29
N HIS A 170 1.88 -6.54 3.92
CA HIS A 170 2.83 -7.63 3.77
C HIS A 170 2.30 -8.95 4.32
N LEU A 171 1.54 -8.92 5.42
CA LEU A 171 0.82 -10.10 5.90
C LEU A 171 -0.20 -10.61 4.90
N LYS A 172 -0.82 -9.75 4.07
CA LYS A 172 -1.78 -10.23 3.08
C LYS A 172 -1.10 -10.82 1.85
N TYR A 173 0.00 -10.20 1.39
CA TYR A 173 0.54 -10.43 0.05
C TYR A 173 1.97 -10.95 -0.01
N TRP A 174 2.79 -10.73 1.01
CA TRP A 174 4.22 -11.11 1.02
C TRP A 174 4.43 -12.46 1.70
N TYR A 175 3.89 -12.63 2.92
CA TYR A 175 4.14 -13.80 3.75
C TYR A 175 3.22 -14.98 3.42
N PRO A 176 3.71 -16.23 3.53
CA PRO A 176 2.88 -17.41 3.31
C PRO A 176 1.79 -17.58 4.38
N PRO A 177 0.67 -18.28 4.07
CA PRO A 177 -0.52 -18.30 4.93
C PRO A 177 -0.32 -18.77 6.37
N ASN A 178 0.67 -19.63 6.63
CA ASN A 178 1.06 -20.07 7.96
C ASN A 178 1.58 -18.91 8.82
N GLU A 179 2.40 -18.02 8.25
CA GLU A 179 2.90 -16.85 8.97
C GLU A 179 1.79 -15.82 9.24
N GLN A 180 0.86 -15.65 8.28
CA GLN A 180 -0.35 -14.85 8.49
C GLN A 180 -1.17 -15.35 9.68
N ALA A 181 -1.34 -16.69 9.76
CA ALA A 181 -2.07 -17.33 10.85
C ALA A 181 -1.36 -17.19 12.21
N GLU A 182 -0.03 -17.25 12.25
CA GLU A 182 0.73 -17.06 13.48
C GLU A 182 0.69 -15.61 13.98
N LYS A 183 0.85 -14.61 13.11
CA LYS A 183 0.69 -13.19 13.54
C LYS A 183 -0.75 -12.88 13.97
N ALA A 184 -1.76 -13.45 13.32
CA ALA A 184 -3.16 -13.30 13.75
C ALA A 184 -3.41 -13.85 15.17
N LYS A 185 -2.77 -14.97 15.54
CA LYS A 185 -2.82 -15.51 16.91
C LYS A 185 -2.13 -14.58 17.93
N GLN A 186 -1.00 -13.98 17.55
CA GLN A 186 -0.24 -13.06 18.41
C GLN A 186 -1.01 -11.74 18.65
N GLY A 187 -1.68 -11.20 17.62
CA GLY A 187 -2.54 -10.02 17.75
C GLY A 187 -3.82 -10.27 18.55
N ALA A 188 -4.34 -11.51 18.56
CA ALA A 188 -5.50 -11.90 19.36
C ALA A 188 -5.16 -12.23 20.83
N GLY A 189 -3.89 -12.55 21.12
CA GLY A 189 -3.42 -12.98 22.45
C GLY A 189 -2.70 -11.90 23.27
N SER A 190 -2.38 -10.74 22.69
CA SER A 190 -1.67 -9.68 23.42
C SER A 190 -2.68 -8.79 24.17
N PRO A 191 -2.63 -8.70 25.51
CA PRO A 191 -3.43 -7.72 26.23
C PRO A 191 -2.94 -6.33 25.80
N ARG A 192 -3.83 -5.49 25.27
CA ARG A 192 -3.53 -4.06 25.06
C ARG A 192 -3.01 -3.52 26.37
N LYS A 193 -1.71 -3.22 26.43
CA LYS A 193 -1.14 -2.47 27.55
C LYS A 193 -1.69 -1.06 27.42
N SER A 194 -2.65 -0.76 28.29
CA SER A 194 -3.13 0.58 28.62
C SER A 194 -2.03 1.43 29.25
#